data_AF-A0A966MPX2-F1
#
_entry.id   AF-A0A966MPX2-F1
#
_cell.length_a   1.000
_cell.length_b   1.000
_cell.length_c   1.000
_cell.angle_alpha   90.00
_cell.angle_beta   90.00
_cell.angle_gamma   90.00
#
_symmetry.space_group_name_H-M   'P 1'
#
loop_
_entity.id
_entity.type
_entity.pdbx_description
1 polymer ?
#
loop_
_entity_poly.entity_id
_entity_poly.type
_entity_poly.pdbx_seq_one_letter_code
_entity_poly.pdbx_strand_id
1 'polypeptide(L)'
;MQEEVFDVLVIGGGGSGLAAASEAARNGAQVLLIEKNPQLGGSTAWSVGSVSATQTRHQKKAGIHDDCPDWHFEDLGKFAGPLEARDNLNLHNHVLVDILHAPPIDFDTVFQEAMDHAQQIRPMMADVSRELNEAHQQGANLLFEGAQGTLLDVDHGTYPFVTSSNCVAGNAAAGAGVGPGLLHYVLGITKAYCTRVGGGPFPTELDWETPGTVGYHLSTVGAEKGVTTGRSRRCGWFDAALLKRSAQVNGLSGLCITKLDVLDGIEELQLCVGYHLDGEAIDILPMGADEIARCEPIYETLPGWSETTVGATRLEQLPAAARRYLERIEAVTGVPIHVVSTSPDRDHTILLHNPFEA
;
A
#
# COMPACT_ATOMS: atom_id res chain seq x y z
N MET A 1 18.71 -17.34 -25.15
CA MET A 1 18.82 -16.34 -24.08
C MET A 1 19.21 -17.09 -22.83
N GLN A 2 20.22 -16.63 -22.09
CA GLN A 2 20.50 -17.15 -20.75
C GLN A 2 19.44 -16.59 -19.82
N GLU A 3 18.79 -17.44 -19.02
CA GLU A 3 17.90 -17.00 -17.94
C GLU A 3 18.74 -16.31 -16.88
N GLU A 4 18.50 -15.02 -16.66
CA GLU A 4 19.04 -14.29 -15.51
C GLU A 4 18.05 -14.43 -14.34
N VAL A 5 18.57 -14.75 -13.16
CA VAL A 5 17.79 -14.93 -11.93
C VAL A 5 18.10 -13.77 -11.01
N PHE A 6 17.06 -13.15 -10.44
CA PHE A 6 17.17 -12.05 -9.50
C PHE A 6 16.49 -12.40 -8.18
N ASP A 7 17.04 -11.92 -7.08
CA ASP A 7 16.51 -12.13 -5.72
C ASP A 7 15.30 -11.21 -5.43
N VAL A 8 15.29 -10.00 -6.01
CA VAL A 8 14.26 -8.98 -5.75
C VAL A 8 13.87 -8.28 -7.04
N LEU A 9 12.58 -8.14 -7.32
CA LEU A 9 12.04 -7.34 -8.42
C LEU A 9 11.38 -6.08 -7.86
N VAL A 10 11.77 -4.91 -8.37
CA VAL A 10 11.18 -3.62 -8.02
C VAL A 10 10.59 -2.98 -9.28
N ILE A 11 9.30 -2.63 -9.26
CA ILE A 11 8.59 -2.09 -10.41
C ILE A 11 8.28 -0.61 -10.16
N GLY A 12 8.76 0.24 -11.07
CA GLY A 12 8.68 1.70 -11.03
C GLY A 12 9.97 2.34 -10.48
N GLY A 13 10.72 3.03 -11.33
CA GLY A 13 11.90 3.82 -10.98
C GLY A 13 11.59 5.21 -10.41
N GLY A 14 10.37 5.43 -9.91
CA GLY A 14 10.04 6.63 -9.11
C GLY A 14 10.80 6.65 -7.78
N GLY A 15 10.65 7.72 -7.00
CA GLY A 15 11.42 7.90 -5.75
C GLY A 15 11.34 6.70 -4.79
N SER A 16 10.15 6.10 -4.66
CA SER A 16 9.92 4.94 -3.78
C SER A 16 10.59 3.66 -4.28
N GLY A 17 10.52 3.37 -5.59
CA GLY A 17 11.12 2.16 -6.15
C GLY A 17 12.63 2.25 -6.26
N LEU A 18 13.19 3.44 -6.53
CA LEU A 18 14.64 3.65 -6.43
C LEU A 18 15.16 3.40 -5.00
N ALA A 19 14.45 3.89 -3.99
CA ALA A 19 14.82 3.65 -2.59
C ALA A 19 14.75 2.16 -2.23
N ALA A 20 13.69 1.46 -2.65
CA ALA A 20 13.53 0.03 -2.42
C ALA A 20 14.62 -0.79 -3.12
N ALA A 21 14.93 -0.49 -4.38
CA ALA A 21 15.96 -1.20 -5.13
C ALA A 21 17.36 -0.96 -4.56
N SER A 22 17.66 0.28 -4.18
CA SER A 22 18.94 0.63 -3.56
C SER A 22 19.14 -0.09 -2.22
N GLU A 23 18.10 -0.15 -1.38
CA GLU A 23 18.19 -0.83 -0.08
C GLU A 23 18.35 -2.33 -0.22
N ALA A 24 17.60 -2.98 -1.12
CA ALA A 24 17.74 -4.41 -1.38
C ALA A 24 19.15 -4.77 -1.92
N ALA A 25 19.68 -3.96 -2.85
CA ALA A 25 21.02 -4.16 -3.39
C ALA A 25 22.10 -3.98 -2.30
N ARG A 26 21.96 -3.00 -1.40
CA ARG A 26 22.87 -2.78 -0.26
C ARG A 26 22.94 -3.96 0.70
N ASN A 27 21.88 -4.74 0.79
CA ASN A 27 21.81 -5.94 1.62
C ASN A 27 22.20 -7.22 0.87
N GLY A 28 22.78 -7.09 -0.32
CA GLY A 28 23.38 -8.19 -1.08
C GLY A 28 22.45 -8.93 -2.03
N ALA A 29 21.21 -8.46 -2.21
CA ALA A 29 20.29 -9.05 -3.18
C ALA A 29 20.67 -8.64 -4.62
N GLN A 30 20.55 -9.56 -5.57
CA GLN A 30 20.43 -9.25 -6.98
C GLN A 30 19.05 -8.66 -7.24
N VAL A 31 18.99 -7.34 -7.38
CA VAL A 31 17.74 -6.62 -7.60
C VAL A 31 17.56 -6.39 -9.10
N LEU A 32 16.35 -6.56 -9.61
CA LEU A 32 15.89 -6.10 -10.92
C LEU A 32 14.97 -4.89 -10.71
N LEU A 33 15.38 -3.68 -11.10
CA LEU A 33 14.51 -2.48 -11.06
C LEU A 33 14.03 -2.16 -12.47
N ILE A 34 12.71 -2.07 -12.64
CA ILE A 34 12.11 -1.85 -13.96
C ILE A 34 11.33 -0.53 -14.01
N GLU A 35 11.61 0.32 -14.99
CA GLU A 35 10.98 1.65 -15.18
C GLU A 35 10.43 1.78 -16.61
N LYS A 36 9.21 2.33 -16.74
CA LYS A 36 8.55 2.50 -18.04
C LYS A 36 9.17 3.60 -18.91
N ASN A 37 9.88 4.55 -18.30
CA ASN A 37 10.52 5.66 -18.98
C ASN A 37 11.99 5.37 -19.31
N PRO A 38 12.54 5.98 -20.38
CA PRO A 38 13.97 5.89 -20.71
C PRO A 38 14.88 6.60 -19.69
N GLN A 39 14.33 7.18 -18.63
CA GLN A 39 15.04 7.85 -17.53
C GLN A 39 14.39 7.47 -16.20
N LEU A 40 15.21 7.35 -15.15
CA LEU A 40 14.76 7.08 -13.79
C LEU A 40 14.07 8.30 -13.18
N GLY A 41 13.24 8.07 -12.17
CA GLY A 41 12.47 9.07 -11.44
C GLY A 41 10.98 9.04 -11.77
N GLY A 42 10.51 8.30 -12.77
CA GLY A 42 9.08 8.17 -13.09
C GLY A 42 8.39 9.54 -13.25
N SER A 43 7.12 9.67 -12.83
CA SER A 43 6.46 10.97 -12.74
C SER A 43 7.13 11.91 -11.71
N THR A 44 7.90 11.39 -10.75
CA THR A 44 8.67 12.20 -9.80
C THR A 44 9.77 13.02 -10.48
N ALA A 45 10.33 12.56 -11.61
CA ALA A 45 11.29 13.33 -12.41
C ALA A 45 10.68 14.57 -13.09
N TRP A 46 9.36 14.53 -13.34
CA TRP A 46 8.58 15.60 -13.97
C TRP A 46 7.72 16.39 -12.97
N SER A 47 7.57 15.85 -11.75
CA SER A 47 6.77 16.42 -10.70
C SER A 47 7.63 17.37 -9.88
N VAL A 48 7.36 18.66 -10.03
CA VAL A 48 7.75 19.70 -9.06
C VAL A 48 6.87 19.67 -7.80
N GLY A 49 6.08 18.61 -7.59
CA GLY A 49 5.11 18.52 -6.50
C GLY A 49 3.96 19.53 -6.61
N SER A 50 3.69 20.04 -7.82
CA SER A 50 2.71 21.10 -8.05
C SER A 50 1.74 20.74 -9.17
N VAL A 51 0.50 21.26 -9.06
CA VAL A 51 -0.49 21.25 -10.13
C VAL A 51 -0.44 22.60 -10.83
N SER A 52 -0.04 22.62 -12.10
CA SER A 52 -0.09 23.82 -12.92
C SER A 52 -1.53 24.06 -13.37
N ALA A 53 -2.13 25.16 -12.91
CA ALA A 53 -3.48 25.57 -13.29
C ALA A 53 -3.46 26.99 -13.84
N THR A 54 -4.18 27.23 -14.94
CA THR A 54 -4.33 28.56 -15.55
C THR A 54 -5.74 29.11 -15.33
N GLN A 55 -5.91 30.41 -15.55
CA GLN A 55 -7.17 31.14 -15.36
C GLN A 55 -7.81 31.01 -13.97
N THR A 56 -7.02 30.69 -12.95
CA THR A 56 -7.53 30.55 -11.59
C THR A 56 -8.06 31.88 -11.06
N ARG A 57 -8.99 31.82 -10.11
CA ARG A 57 -9.48 33.02 -9.40
C ARG A 57 -8.36 33.81 -8.71
N HIS A 58 -7.26 33.15 -8.38
CA HIS A 58 -6.09 33.73 -7.72
C HIS A 58 -5.22 34.53 -8.73
N GLN A 59 -4.98 33.98 -9.92
CA GLN A 59 -4.31 34.70 -11.02
C GLN A 59 -5.09 35.95 -11.42
N LYS A 60 -6.41 35.84 -11.58
CA LYS A 60 -7.28 36.98 -11.91
C LYS A 60 -7.23 38.08 -10.84
N LYS A 61 -7.18 37.71 -9.56
CA LYS A 61 -7.02 38.67 -8.44
C LYS A 61 -5.63 39.33 -8.43
N ALA A 62 -4.60 38.62 -8.86
CA ALA A 62 -3.24 39.13 -8.98
C ALA A 62 -3.00 39.95 -10.26
N GLY A 63 -4.02 40.14 -11.11
CA GLY A 63 -3.88 40.84 -12.40
C GLY A 63 -3.11 40.06 -13.45
N ILE A 64 -2.98 38.74 -13.28
CA ILE A 64 -2.34 37.84 -14.25
C ILE A 64 -3.39 37.46 -15.30
N HIS A 65 -3.13 37.86 -16.54
CA HIS A 65 -3.98 37.62 -17.70
C HIS A 65 -3.36 36.53 -18.59
N ASP A 66 -3.66 35.28 -18.23
CA ASP A 66 -3.16 34.08 -18.90
C ASP A 66 -4.32 33.38 -19.64
N ASP A 67 -4.80 34.08 -20.67
CA ASP A 67 -6.08 33.80 -21.32
C ASP A 67 -5.93 32.97 -22.61
N CYS A 68 -4.69 32.61 -22.98
CA CYS A 68 -4.35 31.84 -24.16
C CYS A 68 -3.94 30.41 -23.78
N PRO A 69 -4.68 29.37 -24.21
CA PRO A 69 -4.31 27.98 -23.98
C PRO A 69 -2.91 27.61 -24.51
N ASP A 70 -2.44 28.28 -25.55
CA ASP A 70 -1.11 28.05 -26.12
C ASP A 70 0.02 28.56 -25.21
N TRP A 71 -0.21 29.62 -24.43
CA TRP A 71 0.77 30.12 -23.46
C TRP A 71 0.96 29.18 -22.28
N HIS A 72 -0.12 28.52 -21.83
CA HIS A 72 0.01 27.45 -20.85
C HIS A 72 0.93 26.33 -21.34
N PHE A 73 0.78 25.94 -22.61
CA PHE A 73 1.59 24.90 -23.23
C PHE A 73 3.05 25.34 -23.43
N GLU A 74 3.28 26.59 -23.82
CA GLU A 74 4.63 27.19 -23.91
C GLU A 74 5.30 27.33 -22.54
N ASP A 75 4.56 27.72 -21.50
CA ASP A 75 5.08 27.87 -20.14
C ASP A 75 5.32 26.52 -19.48
N LEU A 76 4.47 25.51 -19.73
CA LEU A 76 4.78 24.12 -19.41
C LEU A 76 6.09 23.68 -20.06
N GLY A 77 6.37 24.09 -21.30
CA GLY A 77 7.66 23.85 -21.97
C GLY A 77 8.85 24.63 -21.38
N LYS A 78 8.63 25.70 -20.61
CA LYS A 78 9.68 26.43 -19.87
C LYS A 78 9.93 25.84 -18.48
N PHE A 79 8.90 25.28 -17.85
CA PHE A 79 9.01 24.52 -16.59
C PHE A 79 9.48 23.07 -16.81
N ALA A 80 9.13 22.47 -17.94
CA ALA A 80 9.43 21.09 -18.34
C ALA A 80 10.36 21.00 -19.58
N GLY A 81 10.97 22.11 -19.98
CA GLY A 81 12.15 22.09 -20.85
C GLY A 81 13.32 21.43 -20.11
N PRO A 82 14.50 21.27 -20.72
CA PRO A 82 15.69 20.90 -19.96
C PRO A 82 15.97 22.02 -18.96
N LEU A 83 15.40 21.91 -17.76
CA LEU A 83 15.90 22.59 -16.58
C LEU A 83 17.39 22.26 -16.57
N GLU A 84 18.25 23.27 -16.42
CA GLU A 84 19.62 22.94 -16.08
C GLU A 84 19.53 22.07 -14.82
N ALA A 85 20.26 20.95 -14.74
CA ALA A 85 20.13 20.02 -13.62
C ALA A 85 20.29 20.70 -12.25
N ARG A 86 20.89 21.90 -12.25
CA ARG A 86 21.08 22.82 -11.12
C ARG A 86 19.83 23.62 -10.73
N ASP A 87 18.90 23.92 -11.64
CA ASP A 87 17.72 24.75 -11.36
C ASP A 87 16.76 24.09 -10.36
N ASN A 88 16.58 22.77 -10.48
CA ASN A 88 15.79 22.01 -9.53
C ASN A 88 16.45 21.98 -8.14
N LEU A 89 17.77 21.80 -8.09
CA LEU A 89 18.50 21.84 -6.83
C LEU A 89 18.50 23.24 -6.21
N ASN A 90 18.59 24.31 -7.02
CA ASN A 90 18.51 25.68 -6.54
C ASN A 90 17.14 25.96 -5.89
N LEU A 91 16.05 25.52 -6.52
CA LEU A 91 14.71 25.62 -5.95
C LEU A 91 14.61 24.85 -4.62
N HIS A 92 15.08 23.60 -4.59
CA HIS A 92 15.06 22.80 -3.37
C HIS A 92 15.96 23.37 -2.27
N ASN A 93 17.13 23.91 -2.62
CA ASN A 93 18.02 24.57 -1.66
C ASN A 93 17.41 25.86 -1.12
N HIS A 94 16.66 26.62 -1.92
CA HIS A 94 15.88 27.76 -1.42
C HIS A 94 14.84 27.30 -0.39
N VAL A 95 14.08 26.24 -0.67
CA VAL A 95 13.12 25.68 0.29
C VAL A 95 13.82 25.17 1.56
N LEU A 96 14.92 24.42 1.41
CA LEU A 96 15.67 23.88 2.54
C LEU A 96 16.22 25.00 3.43
N VAL A 97 16.92 25.98 2.86
CA VAL A 97 17.62 27.01 3.62
C VAL A 97 16.66 28.08 4.15
N ASP A 98 15.83 28.64 3.27
CA ASP A 98 15.07 29.84 3.59
C ASP A 98 13.73 29.54 4.27
N ILE A 99 13.13 28.36 3.99
CA ILE A 99 11.82 27.97 4.55
C ILE A 99 11.97 26.95 5.68
N LEU A 100 12.76 25.89 5.46
CA LEU A 100 12.90 24.79 6.43
C LEU A 100 14.10 24.93 7.37
N HIS A 101 14.97 25.92 7.15
CA HIS A 101 16.18 26.19 7.93
C HIS A 101 17.13 24.99 8.05
N ALA A 102 17.23 24.19 6.99
CA ALA A 102 18.14 23.06 6.83
C ALA A 102 19.33 23.42 5.92
N PRO A 103 20.47 22.71 6.03
CA PRO A 103 21.61 22.92 5.14
C PRO A 103 21.25 22.68 3.67
N PRO A 104 21.87 23.41 2.72
CA PRO A 104 21.71 23.12 1.31
C PRO A 104 22.42 21.81 0.93
N ILE A 105 21.99 21.24 -0.18
CA ILE A 105 22.57 20.04 -0.79
C ILE A 105 23.53 20.46 -1.90
N ASP A 106 24.67 19.77 -2.00
CA ASP A 106 25.67 19.98 -3.04
C ASP A 106 25.32 19.23 -4.34
N PHE A 107 25.40 19.93 -5.47
CA PHE A 107 25.01 19.38 -6.77
C PHE A 107 25.95 18.28 -7.24
N ASP A 108 27.26 18.55 -7.23
CA ASP A 108 28.24 17.66 -7.85
C ASP A 108 28.28 16.31 -7.11
N THR A 109 28.12 16.34 -5.78
CA THR A 109 28.00 15.14 -4.94
C THR A 109 26.79 14.29 -5.33
N VAL A 110 25.58 14.86 -5.33
CA VAL A 110 24.35 14.11 -5.65
C VAL A 110 24.35 13.63 -7.08
N PHE A 111 24.85 14.44 -8.01
CA PHE A 111 24.95 14.07 -9.41
C PHE A 111 25.87 12.86 -9.60
N GLN A 112 27.06 12.88 -8.99
CA GLN A 112 28.01 11.77 -9.11
C GLN A 112 27.43 10.48 -8.52
N GLU A 113 26.85 10.53 -7.33
CA GLU A 113 26.21 9.38 -6.70
C GLU A 113 25.06 8.82 -7.56
N ALA A 114 24.22 9.70 -8.12
CA ALA A 114 23.14 9.29 -9.01
C ALA A 114 23.65 8.63 -10.30
N MET A 115 24.75 9.14 -10.87
CA MET A 115 25.35 8.55 -12.07
C MET A 115 26.01 7.20 -11.80
N ASP A 116 26.60 7.01 -10.62
CA ASP A 116 27.14 5.71 -10.20
C ASP A 116 26.02 4.67 -10.05
N HIS A 117 24.88 5.04 -9.46
CA HIS A 117 23.69 4.19 -9.43
C HIS A 117 23.13 3.92 -10.83
N ALA A 118 23.08 4.94 -11.71
CA ALA A 118 22.55 4.80 -13.05
C ALA A 118 23.33 3.77 -13.89
N GLN A 119 24.65 3.65 -13.69
CA GLN A 119 25.46 2.62 -14.35
C GLN A 119 25.03 1.19 -13.96
N GLN A 120 24.67 0.99 -12.69
CA GLN A 120 24.20 -0.31 -12.18
C GLN A 120 22.77 -0.61 -12.64
N ILE A 121 21.92 0.41 -12.76
CA ILE A 121 20.50 0.26 -13.11
C ILE A 121 20.28 0.11 -14.60
N ARG A 122 21.09 0.76 -15.43
CA ARG A 122 20.91 0.78 -16.89
C ARG A 122 20.72 -0.60 -17.54
N PRO A 123 21.45 -1.68 -17.17
CA PRO A 123 21.25 -3.00 -17.77
C PRO A 123 19.88 -3.64 -17.45
N MET A 124 19.20 -3.16 -16.42
CA MET A 124 17.91 -3.67 -15.93
C MET A 124 16.70 -3.04 -16.60
N MET A 125 16.92 -2.01 -17.41
CA MET A 125 15.84 -1.26 -18.05
C MET A 125 15.18 -2.09 -19.16
N ALA A 126 13.85 -2.15 -19.12
CA ALA A 126 13.04 -2.90 -20.06
C ALA A 126 11.73 -2.16 -20.39
N ASP A 127 11.11 -2.49 -21.53
CA ASP A 127 9.76 -2.04 -21.87
C ASP A 127 8.73 -2.96 -21.18
N VAL A 128 8.43 -2.65 -19.91
CA VAL A 128 7.62 -3.48 -19.01
C VAL A 128 6.25 -3.77 -19.58
N SER A 129 5.61 -2.73 -20.13
CA SER A 129 4.27 -2.85 -20.69
C SER A 129 4.29 -3.87 -21.82
N ARG A 130 5.28 -3.77 -22.72
CA ARG A 130 5.43 -4.74 -23.80
C ARG A 130 5.69 -6.15 -23.27
N GLU A 131 6.66 -6.34 -22.37
CA GLU A 131 7.04 -7.66 -21.88
C GLU A 131 5.91 -8.37 -21.13
N LEU A 132 5.15 -7.66 -20.28
CA LEU A 132 4.00 -8.23 -19.58
C LEU A 132 2.89 -8.65 -20.55
N ASN A 133 2.59 -7.82 -21.56
CA ASN A 133 1.59 -8.16 -22.56
C ASN A 133 2.04 -9.33 -23.45
N GLU A 134 3.31 -9.41 -23.82
CA GLU A 134 3.88 -10.55 -24.57
C GLU A 134 3.86 -11.83 -23.73
N ALA A 135 4.25 -11.77 -22.46
CA ALA A 135 4.20 -12.90 -21.53
C ALA A 135 2.76 -13.41 -21.36
N HIS A 136 1.80 -12.51 -21.16
CA HIS A 136 0.39 -12.86 -21.09
C HIS A 136 -0.11 -13.53 -22.38
N GLN A 137 0.25 -13.00 -23.56
CA GLN A 137 -0.10 -13.60 -24.86
C GLN A 137 0.49 -15.01 -25.04
N GLN A 138 1.62 -15.30 -24.40
CA GLN A 138 2.26 -16.61 -24.39
C GLN A 138 1.64 -17.57 -23.35
N GLY A 139 0.64 -17.12 -22.59
CA GLY A 139 -0.05 -17.91 -21.57
C GLY A 139 0.64 -17.94 -20.21
N ALA A 140 1.57 -17.02 -19.95
CA ALA A 140 2.21 -16.91 -18.64
C ALA A 140 1.23 -16.36 -17.59
N ASN A 141 1.40 -16.84 -16.35
CA ASN A 141 0.73 -16.28 -15.18
C ASN A 141 1.51 -15.07 -14.67
N LEU A 142 0.82 -13.96 -14.45
CA LEU A 142 1.40 -12.73 -13.91
C LEU A 142 0.85 -12.50 -12.49
N LEU A 143 1.73 -12.18 -11.56
CA LEU A 143 1.38 -11.78 -10.19
C LEU A 143 1.77 -10.31 -9.99
N PHE A 144 0.79 -9.47 -9.69
CA PHE A 144 1.02 -8.07 -9.33
C PHE A 144 1.06 -7.95 -7.81
N GLU A 145 2.24 -7.65 -7.28
CA GLU A 145 2.43 -7.43 -5.84
C GLU A 145 2.08 -5.98 -5.47
N GLY A 146 1.05 -5.81 -4.65
CA GLY A 146 0.58 -4.50 -4.22
C GLY A 146 1.38 -3.94 -3.05
N ALA A 147 1.65 -2.64 -3.11
CA ALA A 147 2.08 -1.83 -1.97
C ALA A 147 1.46 -0.43 -2.07
N GLN A 148 0.99 0.20 -1.00
CA GLN A 148 0.72 -0.30 0.35
C GLN A 148 -0.72 -0.87 0.47
N GLY A 149 -1.29 -0.95 1.68
CA GLY A 149 -2.69 -1.36 1.87
C GLY A 149 -3.69 -0.28 1.47
N THR A 150 -4.90 -0.68 1.05
CA THR A 150 -5.93 0.20 0.47
C THR A 150 -6.29 1.44 1.29
N LEU A 151 -6.30 1.36 2.61
CA LEU A 151 -6.62 2.52 3.45
C LEU A 151 -5.49 3.56 3.56
N LEU A 152 -4.34 3.28 2.96
CA LEU A 152 -3.28 4.25 2.72
C LEU A 152 -3.33 4.81 1.30
N ASP A 153 -4.30 4.44 0.47
CA ASP A 153 -4.46 4.99 -0.87
C ASP A 153 -4.69 6.50 -0.81
N VAL A 154 -4.10 7.24 -1.75
CA VAL A 154 -4.17 8.72 -1.76
C VAL A 154 -5.60 9.24 -1.96
N ASP A 155 -6.43 8.53 -2.73
CA ASP A 155 -7.82 8.92 -3.03
C ASP A 155 -8.83 8.23 -2.11
N HIS A 156 -8.55 6.98 -1.76
CA HIS A 156 -9.52 6.10 -1.07
C HIS A 156 -9.18 5.81 0.40
N GLY A 157 -8.03 6.29 0.88
CA GLY A 157 -7.56 6.08 2.23
C GLY A 157 -8.03 7.14 3.23
N THR A 158 -7.44 7.10 4.43
CA THR A 158 -7.73 8.03 5.53
C THR A 158 -7.01 9.37 5.36
N TYR A 159 -7.22 10.06 4.23
CA TYR A 159 -6.52 11.31 3.90
C TYR A 159 -6.65 12.35 5.03
N PRO A 160 -5.57 13.06 5.43
CA PRO A 160 -4.22 13.10 4.82
C PRO A 160 -3.23 12.03 5.33
N PHE A 161 -3.67 11.09 6.17
CA PHE A 161 -2.81 10.06 6.75
C PHE A 161 -2.68 8.85 5.83
N VAL A 162 -2.18 9.09 4.63
CA VAL A 162 -2.11 8.15 3.50
C VAL A 162 -0.72 8.19 2.87
N THR A 163 -0.46 7.26 1.96
CA THR A 163 0.66 7.35 1.02
C THR A 163 0.34 8.36 -0.08
N SER A 164 1.34 8.76 -0.86
CA SER A 164 1.20 9.73 -1.95
C SER A 164 0.97 9.08 -3.31
N SER A 165 0.34 7.90 -3.33
CA SER A 165 0.09 7.13 -4.55
C SER A 165 -1.16 6.29 -4.42
N ASN A 166 -1.69 5.83 -5.56
CA ASN A 166 -2.73 4.82 -5.55
C ASN A 166 -2.14 3.45 -5.24
N CYS A 167 -2.75 2.72 -4.31
CA CYS A 167 -2.38 1.35 -3.95
C CYS A 167 -3.57 0.38 -4.08
N VAL A 168 -4.70 0.87 -4.60
CA VAL A 168 -5.82 0.01 -5.00
C VAL A 168 -5.46 -0.85 -6.21
N ALA A 169 -6.14 -1.99 -6.35
CA ALA A 169 -5.88 -3.00 -7.38
C ALA A 169 -5.86 -2.42 -8.80
N GLY A 170 -6.72 -1.43 -9.08
CA GLY A 170 -6.75 -0.75 -10.38
C GLY A 170 -5.43 -0.09 -10.77
N ASN A 171 -4.60 0.31 -9.80
CA ASN A 171 -3.29 0.89 -10.08
C ASN A 171 -2.30 -0.14 -10.64
N ALA A 172 -2.52 -1.45 -10.47
CA ALA A 172 -1.70 -2.45 -11.14
C ALA A 172 -1.75 -2.30 -12.67
N ALA A 173 -2.93 -1.97 -13.22
CA ALA A 173 -3.09 -1.72 -14.65
C ALA A 173 -2.31 -0.49 -15.11
N ALA A 174 -2.58 0.67 -14.50
CA ALA A 174 -1.93 1.94 -14.87
C ALA A 174 -0.42 1.95 -14.57
N GLY A 175 -0.01 1.35 -13.45
CA GLY A 175 1.36 1.30 -12.97
C GLY A 175 2.26 0.37 -13.78
N ALA A 176 1.74 -0.79 -14.20
CA ALA A 176 2.50 -1.76 -14.98
C ALA A 176 2.30 -1.63 -16.50
N GLY A 177 1.32 -0.84 -16.96
CA GLY A 177 1.04 -0.65 -18.38
C GLY A 177 0.30 -1.83 -19.00
N VAL A 178 -0.62 -2.44 -18.26
CA VAL A 178 -1.52 -3.50 -18.76
C VAL A 178 -2.96 -3.00 -18.81
N GLY A 179 -3.78 -3.57 -19.69
CA GLY A 179 -5.21 -3.26 -19.72
C GLY A 179 -5.89 -3.70 -18.41
N PRO A 180 -6.89 -2.96 -17.88
CA PRO A 180 -7.57 -3.34 -16.65
C PRO A 180 -8.27 -4.70 -16.73
N GLY A 181 -8.64 -5.15 -17.95
CA GLY A 181 -9.20 -6.48 -18.18
C GLY A 181 -8.24 -7.66 -17.92
N LEU A 182 -6.93 -7.41 -17.75
CA LEU A 182 -5.94 -8.45 -17.43
C LEU A 182 -5.88 -8.74 -15.91
N LEU A 183 -6.58 -7.96 -15.08
CA LEU A 183 -6.68 -8.18 -13.64
C LEU A 183 -7.80 -9.19 -13.35
N HIS A 184 -7.57 -10.46 -13.71
CA HIS A 184 -8.59 -11.51 -13.68
C HIS A 184 -9.07 -11.86 -12.26
N TYR A 185 -8.17 -11.75 -11.27
CA TYR A 185 -8.44 -12.14 -9.89
C TYR A 185 -7.72 -11.19 -8.93
N VAL A 186 -8.43 -10.70 -7.90
CA VAL A 186 -7.87 -9.80 -6.88
C VAL A 186 -7.97 -10.44 -5.50
N LEU A 187 -6.82 -10.85 -4.94
CA LEU A 187 -6.73 -11.45 -3.61
C LEU A 187 -6.51 -10.37 -2.53
N GLY A 188 -7.46 -10.22 -1.61
CA GLY A 188 -7.35 -9.29 -0.48
C GLY A 188 -6.57 -9.90 0.69
N ILE A 189 -5.31 -9.51 0.86
CA ILE A 189 -4.51 -9.94 2.02
C ILE A 189 -4.96 -9.19 3.27
N THR A 190 -5.48 -9.92 4.24
CA THR A 190 -6.10 -9.35 5.45
C THR A 190 -5.57 -10.06 6.68
N LYS A 191 -5.12 -9.33 7.70
CA LYS A 191 -4.80 -9.92 9.00
C LYS A 191 -6.09 -10.25 9.76
N ALA A 192 -6.06 -11.24 10.64
CA ALA A 192 -7.17 -11.57 11.53
C ALA A 192 -7.48 -10.50 12.60
N TYR A 193 -6.71 -9.40 12.63
CA TYR A 193 -6.90 -8.22 13.45
C TYR A 193 -6.29 -7.01 12.73
N CYS A 194 -6.60 -5.78 13.17
CA CYS A 194 -6.15 -4.58 12.49
C CYS A 194 -4.85 -4.02 13.10
N THR A 195 -4.01 -3.44 12.25
CA THR A 195 -2.80 -2.73 12.69
C THR A 195 -2.56 -1.47 11.89
N ARG A 196 -1.99 -0.44 12.51
CA ARG A 196 -1.60 0.82 11.84
C ARG A 196 -0.21 1.28 12.25
N VAL A 197 0.56 1.79 11.29
CA VAL A 197 1.82 2.50 11.53
C VAL A 197 1.60 3.99 11.31
N GLY A 198 2.09 4.82 12.23
CA GLY A 198 1.95 6.27 12.15
C GLY A 198 0.60 6.80 12.67
N GLY A 199 0.37 8.08 12.42
CA GLY A 199 -0.84 8.79 12.84
C GLY A 199 -2.07 8.44 11.99
N GLY A 200 -3.18 9.08 12.31
CA GLY A 200 -4.48 8.93 11.64
C GLY A 200 -5.48 8.08 12.44
N PRO A 201 -6.77 8.18 12.10
CA PRO A 201 -7.83 7.54 12.86
C PRO A 201 -7.78 6.02 12.73
N PHE A 202 -8.20 5.34 13.79
CA PHE A 202 -8.24 3.89 13.89
C PHE A 202 -9.39 3.49 14.81
N PRO A 203 -10.63 3.36 14.29
CA PRO A 203 -11.83 3.18 15.10
C PRO A 203 -11.80 1.97 16.03
N THR A 204 -11.14 0.88 15.60
CA THR A 204 -11.05 -0.36 16.37
C THR A 204 -9.76 -0.51 17.20
N GLU A 205 -9.00 0.59 17.38
CA GLU A 205 -7.78 0.58 18.17
C GLU A 205 -8.05 0.14 19.62
N LEU A 206 -7.13 -0.66 20.16
CA LEU A 206 -7.13 -1.11 21.55
C LEU A 206 -5.95 -0.49 22.29
N ASP A 207 -5.98 -0.54 23.61
CA ASP A 207 -4.77 -0.31 24.41
C ASP A 207 -3.74 -1.40 24.09
N TRP A 208 -2.73 -1.06 23.30
CA TRP A 208 -1.67 -1.97 22.87
C TRP A 208 -0.35 -1.81 23.62
N GLU A 209 -0.30 -0.86 24.56
CA GLU A 209 0.91 -0.54 25.33
C GLU A 209 0.88 -1.16 26.73
N THR A 210 -0.30 -1.32 27.34
CA THR A 210 -0.44 -1.83 28.70
C THR A 210 -0.41 -3.37 28.76
N PRO A 211 0.54 -3.99 29.48
CA PRO A 211 0.57 -5.44 29.64
C PRO A 211 -0.72 -6.02 30.23
N GLY A 212 -1.21 -7.11 29.64
CA GLY A 212 -2.43 -7.81 30.07
C GLY A 212 -3.71 -7.37 29.35
N THR A 213 -3.65 -6.33 28.50
CA THR A 213 -4.75 -6.02 27.58
C THR A 213 -4.69 -6.88 26.32
N VAL A 214 -5.82 -7.01 25.62
CA VAL A 214 -5.86 -7.68 24.33
C VAL A 214 -4.96 -6.99 23.30
N GLY A 215 -4.99 -5.66 23.23
CA GLY A 215 -4.14 -4.93 22.28
C GLY A 215 -2.65 -5.23 22.48
N TYR A 216 -2.21 -5.38 23.73
CA TYR A 216 -0.83 -5.74 24.06
C TYR A 216 -0.51 -7.17 23.62
N HIS A 217 -1.43 -8.11 23.82
CA HIS A 217 -1.31 -9.48 23.29
C HIS A 217 -1.14 -9.47 21.76
N LEU A 218 -2.02 -8.77 21.03
CA LEU A 218 -1.95 -8.67 19.56
C LEU A 218 -0.61 -8.06 19.09
N SER A 219 -0.13 -7.03 19.79
CA SER A 219 1.14 -6.37 19.48
C SER A 219 2.34 -7.28 19.70
N THR A 220 2.37 -8.00 20.83
CA THR A 220 3.50 -8.83 21.24
C THR A 220 3.55 -10.17 20.51
N VAL A 221 2.46 -10.94 20.54
CA VAL A 221 2.37 -12.25 19.87
C VAL A 221 2.44 -12.08 18.36
N GLY A 222 1.78 -11.05 17.82
CA GLY A 222 1.84 -10.71 16.40
C GLY A 222 3.17 -10.12 15.93
N ALA A 223 4.13 -9.90 16.82
CA ALA A 223 5.41 -9.25 16.55
C ALA A 223 5.25 -7.95 15.75
N GLU A 224 4.31 -7.10 16.18
CA GLU A 224 3.90 -5.90 15.45
C GLU A 224 4.86 -4.73 15.69
N LYS A 225 6.09 -4.91 15.20
CA LYS A 225 7.17 -3.93 15.29
C LYS A 225 7.90 -3.82 13.95
N GLY A 226 8.27 -2.59 13.56
CA GLY A 226 9.06 -2.34 12.37
C GLY A 226 10.48 -2.91 12.53
N VAL A 227 10.92 -3.72 11.56
CA VAL A 227 12.24 -4.40 11.61
C VAL A 227 13.41 -3.43 11.55
N THR A 228 13.31 -2.37 10.74
CA THR A 228 14.39 -1.37 10.58
C THR A 228 14.31 -0.26 11.62
N THR A 229 13.12 0.29 11.84
CA THR A 229 12.93 1.48 12.68
C THR A 229 12.66 1.16 14.15
N GLY A 230 12.31 -0.09 14.46
CA GLY A 230 11.89 -0.50 15.79
C GLY A 230 10.55 0.12 16.24
N ARG A 231 9.82 0.85 15.39
CA ARG A 231 8.54 1.46 15.75
C ARG A 231 7.46 0.40 15.93
N SER A 232 6.79 0.41 17.07
CA SER A 232 5.62 -0.43 17.31
C SER A 232 4.46 -0.03 16.41
N ARG A 233 3.63 -1.00 16.01
CA ARG A 233 2.38 -0.74 15.30
C ARG A 233 1.24 -0.69 16.31
N ARG A 234 0.32 0.24 16.10
CA ARG A 234 -0.96 0.29 16.82
C ARG A 234 -1.76 -0.95 16.47
N CYS A 235 -2.42 -1.57 17.44
CA CYS A 235 -3.19 -2.81 17.25
C CYS A 235 -4.64 -2.61 17.66
N GLY A 236 -5.53 -3.32 16.99
CA GLY A 236 -6.97 -3.21 17.21
C GLY A 236 -7.72 -4.44 16.70
N TRP A 237 -9.00 -4.52 17.05
CA TRP A 237 -9.86 -5.60 16.57
C TRP A 237 -10.03 -5.56 15.05
N PHE A 238 -10.40 -6.71 14.48
CA PHE A 238 -10.72 -6.80 13.07
C PHE A 238 -11.90 -5.88 12.72
N ASP A 239 -11.77 -5.20 11.58
CA ASP A 239 -12.75 -4.25 11.10
C ASP A 239 -13.35 -4.70 9.77
N ALA A 240 -14.51 -5.34 9.86
CA ALA A 240 -15.22 -5.87 8.70
C ALA A 240 -15.91 -4.76 7.89
N ALA A 241 -16.35 -3.67 8.54
CA ALA A 241 -16.93 -2.51 7.85
C ALA A 241 -15.88 -1.75 7.03
N LEU A 242 -14.65 -1.67 7.54
CA LEU A 242 -13.47 -1.24 6.77
C LEU A 242 -13.19 -2.19 5.60
N LEU A 243 -13.18 -3.49 5.84
CA LEU A 243 -12.88 -4.46 4.79
C LEU A 243 -13.94 -4.45 3.67
N LYS A 244 -15.22 -4.20 3.96
CA LYS A 244 -16.24 -3.96 2.93
C LYS A 244 -15.88 -2.80 2.00
N ARG A 245 -15.37 -1.69 2.55
CA ARG A 245 -14.89 -0.56 1.73
C ARG A 245 -13.74 -0.98 0.83
N SER A 246 -12.77 -1.70 1.40
CA SER A 246 -11.65 -2.25 0.63
C SER A 246 -12.14 -3.20 -0.48
N ALA A 247 -13.13 -4.04 -0.20
CA ALA A 247 -13.74 -4.95 -1.15
C ALA A 247 -14.35 -4.22 -2.35
N GLN A 248 -15.14 -3.17 -2.10
CA GLN A 248 -15.77 -2.37 -3.15
C GLN A 248 -14.74 -1.65 -4.04
N VAL A 249 -13.73 -1.04 -3.43
CA VAL A 249 -12.75 -0.23 -4.16
C VAL A 249 -11.82 -1.10 -5.01
N ASN A 250 -11.43 -2.28 -4.53
CA ASN A 250 -10.51 -3.15 -5.25
C ASN A 250 -11.21 -4.19 -6.15
N GLY A 251 -12.51 -4.42 -5.97
CA GLY A 251 -13.20 -5.54 -6.64
C GLY A 251 -12.64 -6.89 -6.20
N LEU A 252 -12.53 -7.12 -4.88
CA LEU A 252 -11.92 -8.33 -4.34
C LEU A 252 -12.67 -9.59 -4.77
N SER A 253 -11.93 -10.57 -5.29
CA SER A 253 -12.44 -11.89 -5.69
C SER A 253 -12.45 -12.87 -4.52
N GLY A 254 -11.53 -12.70 -3.57
CA GLY A 254 -11.44 -13.51 -2.35
C GLY A 254 -10.44 -12.93 -1.35
N LEU A 255 -10.49 -13.42 -0.12
CA LEU A 255 -9.61 -13.01 0.97
C LEU A 255 -8.54 -14.07 1.24
N CYS A 256 -7.36 -13.58 1.65
CA CYS A 256 -6.36 -14.36 2.35
C CYS A 256 -6.29 -13.86 3.80
N ILE A 257 -6.79 -14.64 4.75
CA ILE A 257 -6.71 -14.31 6.18
C ILE A 257 -5.36 -14.77 6.70
N THR A 258 -4.63 -13.88 7.37
CA THR A 258 -3.29 -14.14 7.91
C THR A 258 -3.27 -13.90 9.40
N LYS A 259 -2.27 -14.50 10.09
CA LYS A 259 -2.06 -14.32 11.53
C LYS A 259 -3.26 -14.72 12.39
N LEU A 260 -3.99 -15.76 11.99
CA LEU A 260 -5.09 -16.30 12.80
C LEU A 260 -4.60 -16.82 14.15
N ASP A 261 -3.38 -17.37 14.17
CA ASP A 261 -2.67 -17.88 15.34
C ASP A 261 -2.43 -16.85 16.43
N VAL A 262 -2.39 -15.56 16.09
CA VAL A 262 -2.24 -14.48 17.08
C VAL A 262 -3.47 -14.37 17.99
N LEU A 263 -4.63 -14.85 17.53
CA LEU A 263 -5.87 -14.84 18.33
C LEU A 263 -6.00 -16.05 19.26
N ASP A 264 -5.11 -17.05 19.13
CA ASP A 264 -5.10 -18.22 20.02
C ASP A 264 -4.95 -17.77 21.49
N GLY A 265 -5.77 -18.35 22.38
CA GLY A 265 -5.72 -18.09 23.82
C GLY A 265 -6.56 -16.90 24.29
N ILE A 266 -7.19 -16.14 23.38
CA ILE A 266 -8.13 -15.08 23.74
C ILE A 266 -9.50 -15.69 23.97
N GLU A 267 -10.14 -15.39 25.12
CA GLU A 267 -11.44 -15.98 25.50
C GLU A 267 -12.62 -15.39 24.69
N GLU A 268 -12.58 -14.09 24.43
CA GLU A 268 -13.64 -13.36 23.75
C GLU A 268 -13.05 -12.45 22.67
N LEU A 269 -13.57 -12.56 21.45
CA LEU A 269 -13.17 -11.74 20.31
C LEU A 269 -14.26 -10.73 19.99
N GLN A 270 -13.86 -9.53 19.58
CA GLN A 270 -14.78 -8.55 19.01
C GLN A 270 -14.52 -8.36 17.52
N LEU A 271 -15.59 -8.33 16.74
CA LEU A 271 -15.57 -8.06 15.31
C LEU A 271 -16.36 -6.79 15.04
N CYS A 272 -15.70 -5.75 14.51
CA CYS A 272 -16.40 -4.52 14.13
C CYS A 272 -17.20 -4.76 12.85
N VAL A 273 -18.52 -4.61 12.93
CA VAL A 273 -19.47 -4.86 11.81
C VAL A 273 -20.05 -3.58 11.21
N GLY A 274 -19.78 -2.43 11.82
CA GLY A 274 -20.28 -1.11 11.43
C GLY A 274 -19.81 -0.05 12.41
N TYR A 275 -20.32 1.17 12.24
CA TYR A 275 -20.02 2.30 13.11
C TYR A 275 -21.29 3.09 13.44
N HIS A 276 -21.31 3.73 14.61
CA HIS A 276 -22.12 4.90 14.83
C HIS A 276 -21.33 6.14 14.40
N LEU A 277 -21.87 6.89 13.45
CA LEU A 277 -21.32 8.16 12.98
C LEU A 277 -22.38 9.25 13.16
N ASP A 278 -22.11 10.21 14.04
CA ASP A 278 -22.99 11.35 14.32
C ASP A 278 -24.44 10.93 14.64
N GLY A 279 -24.61 9.78 15.32
CA GLY A 279 -25.90 9.22 15.73
C GLY A 279 -26.54 8.23 14.76
N GLU A 280 -26.00 8.10 13.54
CA GLU A 280 -26.49 7.18 12.52
C GLU A 280 -25.65 5.90 12.46
N ALA A 281 -26.30 4.75 12.27
CA ALA A 281 -25.61 3.49 12.08
C ALA A 281 -25.24 3.30 10.61
N ILE A 282 -23.94 3.13 10.34
CA ILE A 282 -23.39 2.84 9.01
C ILE A 282 -22.66 1.51 9.05
N ASP A 283 -22.70 0.76 7.95
CA ASP A 283 -22.15 -0.60 7.88
C ASP A 283 -20.86 -0.69 7.05
N ILE A 284 -20.37 0.46 6.57
CA ILE A 284 -19.19 0.61 5.73
C ILE A 284 -18.40 1.84 6.17
N LEU A 285 -17.07 1.77 6.09
CA LEU A 285 -16.21 2.89 6.48
C LEU A 285 -16.49 4.15 5.63
N PRO A 286 -16.64 5.32 6.28
CA PRO A 286 -16.77 6.60 5.58
C PRO A 286 -15.43 7.05 4.97
N MET A 287 -15.46 8.18 4.25
CA MET A 287 -14.28 8.71 3.56
C MET A 287 -13.62 9.83 4.37
N GLY A 288 -12.29 9.92 4.28
CA GLY A 288 -11.53 11.00 4.90
C GLY A 288 -11.34 10.83 6.42
N ALA A 289 -10.24 11.39 6.93
CA ALA A 289 -9.87 11.18 8.32
C ALA A 289 -10.87 11.76 9.34
N ASP A 290 -11.54 12.87 9.00
CA ASP A 290 -12.41 13.59 9.94
C ASP A 290 -13.67 12.78 10.32
N GLU A 291 -14.32 12.14 9.35
CA GLU A 291 -15.50 11.28 9.61
C GLU A 291 -15.08 9.99 10.32
N ILE A 292 -13.99 9.37 9.88
CA ILE A 292 -13.48 8.13 10.47
C ILE A 292 -13.07 8.36 11.94
N ALA A 293 -12.52 9.52 12.28
CA ALA A 293 -12.14 9.85 13.66
C ALA A 293 -13.34 9.95 14.62
N ARG A 294 -14.56 10.15 14.11
CA ARG A 294 -15.80 10.22 14.90
C ARG A 294 -16.58 8.90 14.89
N CYS A 295 -16.10 7.88 14.18
CA CYS A 295 -16.76 6.59 14.13
C CYS A 295 -16.58 5.83 15.45
N GLU A 296 -17.69 5.49 16.09
CA GLU A 296 -17.72 4.57 17.23
C GLU A 296 -18.00 3.14 16.71
N PRO A 297 -17.10 2.17 16.90
CA PRO A 297 -17.28 0.83 16.34
C PRO A 297 -18.46 0.07 16.97
N ILE A 298 -19.26 -0.57 16.12
CA ILE A 298 -20.32 -1.50 16.51
C ILE A 298 -19.73 -2.91 16.48
N TYR A 299 -19.59 -3.54 17.64
CA TYR A 299 -18.98 -4.86 17.77
C TYR A 299 -20.01 -5.98 17.88
N GLU A 300 -19.68 -7.10 17.24
CA GLU A 300 -20.20 -8.41 17.62
C GLU A 300 -19.19 -9.17 18.45
N THR A 301 -19.66 -9.72 19.56
CA THR A 301 -18.88 -10.57 20.45
C THR A 301 -18.96 -12.02 19.99
N LEU A 302 -17.80 -12.64 19.77
CA LEU A 302 -17.65 -14.03 19.36
C LEU A 302 -16.82 -14.78 20.41
N PRO A 303 -17.14 -16.06 20.70
CA PRO A 303 -16.29 -16.86 21.56
C PRO A 303 -14.93 -17.07 20.88
N GLY A 304 -13.86 -16.85 21.62
CA GLY A 304 -12.51 -17.20 21.19
C GLY A 304 -12.21 -18.69 21.40
N TRP A 305 -10.92 -19.03 21.45
CA TRP A 305 -10.44 -20.40 21.58
C TRP A 305 -9.12 -20.49 22.33
N SER A 306 -8.86 -21.66 22.91
CA SER A 306 -7.64 -21.90 23.71
C SER A 306 -6.63 -22.82 22.99
N GLU A 307 -7.13 -23.61 22.06
CA GLU A 307 -6.35 -24.53 21.23
C GLU A 307 -5.53 -23.78 20.20
N THR A 308 -4.42 -24.37 19.76
CA THR A 308 -3.60 -23.71 18.73
C THR A 308 -4.17 -23.91 17.33
N THR A 309 -4.07 -22.87 16.51
CA THR A 309 -4.32 -22.93 15.07
C THR A 309 -3.04 -23.11 14.26
N VAL A 310 -1.86 -22.98 14.88
CA VAL A 310 -0.55 -23.06 14.21
C VAL A 310 -0.36 -24.40 13.50
N GLY A 311 0.01 -24.31 12.21
CA GLY A 311 0.32 -25.49 11.39
C GLY A 311 -0.91 -26.20 10.82
N ALA A 312 -2.13 -25.68 11.04
CA ALA A 312 -3.31 -26.21 10.37
C ALA A 312 -3.24 -25.94 8.85
N THR A 313 -3.43 -27.00 8.08
CA THR A 313 -3.40 -27.02 6.60
C THR A 313 -4.76 -27.38 6.00
N ARG A 314 -5.74 -27.72 6.85
CA ARG A 314 -7.13 -27.96 6.47
C ARG A 314 -8.07 -27.31 7.48
N LEU A 315 -9.25 -26.85 7.03
CA LEU A 315 -10.23 -26.21 7.91
C LEU A 315 -10.67 -27.11 9.06
N GLU A 316 -10.76 -28.42 8.85
CA GLU A 316 -11.22 -29.35 9.89
C GLU A 316 -10.26 -29.44 11.08
N GLN A 317 -9.01 -29.01 10.90
CA GLN A 317 -7.99 -28.97 11.95
C GLN A 317 -8.13 -27.72 12.83
N LEU A 318 -8.87 -26.70 12.38
CA LEU A 318 -9.10 -25.49 13.17
C LEU A 318 -10.14 -25.75 14.27
N PRO A 319 -10.02 -25.09 15.44
CA PRO A 319 -11.06 -25.08 16.46
C PRO A 319 -12.39 -24.59 15.90
N ALA A 320 -13.51 -25.11 16.42
CA ALA A 320 -14.83 -24.74 15.93
C ALA A 320 -15.12 -23.23 16.07
N ALA A 321 -14.56 -22.58 17.10
CA ALA A 321 -14.68 -21.13 17.28
C ALA A 321 -13.89 -20.34 16.23
N ALA A 322 -12.68 -20.79 15.88
CA ALA A 322 -11.87 -20.17 14.82
C ALA A 322 -12.57 -20.25 13.45
N ARG A 323 -13.17 -21.40 13.12
CA ARG A 323 -13.98 -21.52 11.89
C ARG A 323 -15.17 -20.57 11.87
N ARG A 324 -15.93 -20.47 12.98
CA ARG A 324 -17.05 -19.53 13.09
C ARG A 324 -16.61 -18.07 12.97
N TYR A 325 -15.41 -17.74 13.45
CA TYR A 325 -14.84 -16.39 13.29
C TYR A 325 -14.59 -16.08 11.81
N LEU A 326 -13.97 -17.01 11.07
CA LEU A 326 -13.76 -16.88 9.61
C LEU A 326 -15.09 -16.79 8.84
N GLU A 327 -16.04 -17.69 9.13
CA GLU A 327 -17.38 -17.68 8.54
C GLU A 327 -18.10 -16.35 8.79
N ARG A 328 -17.91 -15.75 9.97
CA ARG A 328 -18.51 -14.45 10.28
C ARG A 328 -17.85 -13.31 9.50
N ILE A 329 -16.53 -13.33 9.32
CA ILE A 329 -15.83 -12.37 8.45
C ILE A 329 -16.41 -12.42 7.03
N GLU A 330 -16.56 -13.61 6.44
CA GLU A 330 -17.17 -13.78 5.12
C GLU A 330 -18.61 -13.23 5.08
N ALA A 331 -19.42 -13.59 6.08
CA ALA A 331 -20.82 -13.18 6.14
C ALA A 331 -21.00 -11.66 6.27
N VAL A 332 -20.13 -10.97 7.03
CA VAL A 332 -20.21 -9.52 7.19
C VAL A 332 -19.65 -8.83 5.95
N THR A 333 -18.49 -9.27 5.44
CA THR A 333 -17.82 -8.58 4.33
C THR A 333 -18.44 -8.84 2.97
N GLY A 334 -19.11 -9.98 2.80
CA GLY A 334 -19.62 -10.44 1.51
C GLY A 334 -18.52 -10.90 0.55
N VAL A 335 -17.29 -11.13 1.04
CA VAL A 335 -16.16 -11.62 0.24
C VAL A 335 -15.75 -13.00 0.77
N PRO A 336 -15.62 -14.02 -0.09
CA PRO A 336 -15.24 -15.35 0.34
C PRO A 336 -13.78 -15.40 0.80
N ILE A 337 -13.47 -16.25 1.77
CA ILE A 337 -12.10 -16.57 2.20
C ILE A 337 -11.62 -17.73 1.36
N HIS A 338 -10.55 -17.51 0.60
CA HIS A 338 -9.95 -18.50 -0.29
C HIS A 338 -8.63 -19.07 0.25
N VAL A 339 -7.98 -18.32 1.15
CA VAL A 339 -6.72 -18.70 1.77
C VAL A 339 -6.72 -18.34 3.25
N VAL A 340 -6.20 -19.22 4.10
CA VAL A 340 -5.94 -18.93 5.52
C VAL A 340 -4.51 -19.33 5.85
N SER A 341 -3.66 -18.35 6.18
CA SER A 341 -2.33 -18.58 6.74
C SER A 341 -2.45 -18.75 8.25
N THR A 342 -1.91 -19.87 8.74
CA THR A 342 -1.99 -20.28 10.15
C THR A 342 -0.64 -20.19 10.87
N SER A 343 0.42 -19.78 10.17
CA SER A 343 1.68 -19.35 10.79
C SER A 343 2.53 -18.57 9.78
N PRO A 344 3.70 -18.04 10.19
CA PRO A 344 4.67 -17.43 9.28
C PRO A 344 5.31 -18.40 8.25
N ASP A 345 5.12 -19.71 8.42
CA ASP A 345 5.69 -20.73 7.52
C ASP A 345 4.81 -20.87 6.28
N ARG A 346 5.43 -21.00 5.11
CA ARG A 346 4.74 -21.14 3.82
C ARG A 346 3.82 -22.35 3.79
N ASP A 347 4.26 -23.47 4.36
CA ASP A 347 3.52 -24.72 4.31
C ASP A 347 2.32 -24.73 5.27
N HIS A 348 2.24 -23.76 6.18
CA HIS A 348 1.14 -23.59 7.14
C HIS A 348 0.05 -22.69 6.55
N THR A 349 -0.49 -23.13 5.42
CA THR A 349 -1.53 -22.42 4.67
C THR A 349 -2.65 -23.37 4.28
N ILE A 350 -3.89 -22.98 4.58
CA ILE A 350 -5.11 -23.64 4.12
C ILE A 350 -5.51 -22.98 2.79
N LEU A 351 -5.44 -23.73 1.69
CA LEU A 351 -5.85 -23.28 0.36
C LEU A 351 -7.24 -23.86 0.02
N LEU A 352 -8.26 -23.01 0.02
CA LEU A 352 -9.65 -23.39 -0.31
C LEU A 352 -9.95 -23.21 -1.79
N HIS A 353 -9.38 -22.17 -2.38
CA HIS A 353 -9.52 -21.87 -3.80
C HIS A 353 -8.20 -21.31 -4.33
N ASN A 354 -7.68 -21.89 -5.41
CA ASN A 354 -6.44 -21.44 -6.03
C ASN A 354 -6.68 -20.19 -6.89
N PRO A 355 -6.06 -19.02 -6.60
CA PRO A 355 -6.24 -17.80 -7.38
C PRO A 355 -5.84 -17.92 -8.86
N PHE A 356 -4.97 -18.88 -9.22
CA PHE A 356 -4.54 -19.10 -10.61
C PHE A 356 -5.44 -20.07 -11.40
N GLU A 357 -6.44 -20.68 -10.75
CA GLU A 357 -7.38 -21.62 -11.38
C GLU A 357 -8.83 -21.07 -11.42
N ALA A 358 -9.00 -19.80 -11.05
CA ALA A 358 -10.29 -19.14 -10.85
C ALA A 358 -11.03 -18.75 -12.14
#